data_AF-A0AAU6NVG8-F1
#
_entry.id   AF-A0AAU6NVG8-F1
#
_cell.length_a   1.000
_cell.length_b   1.000
_cell.length_c   1.000
_cell.angle_alpha   90.00
_cell.angle_beta   90.00
_cell.angle_gamma   90.00
#
_symmetry.space_group_name_H-M   'P 1'
#
loop_
_entity.id
_entity.type
_entity.pdbx_description
1 polymer ?
#
loop_
_entity_poly.entity_id
_entity_poly.type
_entity_poly.pdbx_seq_one_letter_code
_entity_poly.pdbx_strand_id
1 'polypeptide(L)'
;MKTIKLLKTAIDIYYYLMLIALVFGIITLPILLFTNQSYQVNMFDSEPIDLGMLDTLETLIIVVSMIAVLGIYFVAIRLIKQTVDIMSHGNYFSDDVIINFKKIGRLFIVCAFGFSVLKLLINLVLFSQFSININSTFMIFLIMGLFMMFLSEAFASAKQMKEENNLTI
;
A
#
# COMPACT_ATOMS: atom_id res chain seq x y z
N MET A 1 -0.71 26.96 4.95
CA MET A 1 -1.46 26.68 3.70
C MET A 1 -2.68 25.83 4.04
N LYS A 2 -3.89 26.16 3.57
CA LYS A 2 -5.13 25.45 4.00
C LYS A 2 -5.21 24.02 3.45
N THR A 3 -4.67 23.78 2.26
CA THR A 3 -4.70 22.49 1.54
C THR A 3 -3.88 21.39 2.23
N ILE A 4 -2.67 21.70 2.74
CA ILE A 4 -1.84 20.70 3.43
C ILE A 4 -2.50 20.21 4.73
N LYS A 5 -3.24 21.07 5.42
CA LYS A 5 -4.00 20.69 6.62
C LYS A 5 -5.14 19.71 6.26
N LEU A 6 -5.87 19.97 5.17
CA LEU A 6 -6.90 19.07 4.67
C LEU A 6 -6.32 17.71 4.26
N LEU A 7 -5.20 17.72 3.53
CA LEU A 7 -4.50 16.49 3.13
C LEU A 7 -4.09 15.66 4.35
N LYS A 8 -3.52 16.30 5.37
CA LYS A 8 -3.16 15.65 6.64
C LYS A 8 -4.37 14.98 7.28
N THR A 9 -5.47 15.72 7.45
CA THR A 9 -6.69 15.18 8.06
C THR A 9 -7.23 13.97 7.28
N ALA A 10 -7.23 14.03 5.95
CA ALA A 10 -7.69 12.93 5.11
C ALA A 10 -6.82 11.67 5.30
N ILE A 11 -5.49 11.83 5.34
CA ILE A 11 -4.55 10.72 5.54
C ILE A 11 -4.68 10.14 6.96
N ASP A 12 -4.82 10.98 7.98
CA ASP A 12 -5.00 10.54 9.36
C ASP A 12 -6.28 9.71 9.50
N ILE A 13 -7.40 10.17 8.93
CA ILE A 13 -8.67 9.42 8.90
C ILE A 13 -8.48 8.07 8.20
N TYR A 14 -7.87 8.08 7.01
CA TYR A 14 -7.63 6.86 6.24
C TYR A 14 -6.75 5.85 7.00
N TYR A 15 -5.70 6.32 7.66
CA TYR A 15 -4.80 5.48 8.46
C TYR A 15 -5.53 4.79 9.61
N TYR A 16 -6.35 5.52 10.37
CA TYR A 16 -7.09 4.93 11.49
C TYR A 16 -8.21 3.99 11.03
N LEU A 17 -8.90 4.30 9.92
CA LEU A 17 -9.85 3.38 9.30
C LEU A 17 -9.18 2.06 8.89
N MET A 18 -7.98 2.14 8.29
CA MET A 18 -7.20 0.95 7.94
C MET A 18 -6.79 0.14 9.17
N LEU A 19 -6.37 0.82 10.25
CA LEU A 19 -6.00 0.16 11.50
C LEU A 19 -7.21 -0.59 12.10
N ILE A 20 -8.38 0.05 12.13
CA ILE A 20 -9.62 -0.58 12.59
C ILE A 20 -9.95 -1.80 11.72
N ALA A 21 -9.91 -1.68 10.39
CA ALA A 21 -10.16 -2.79 9.47
C ALA A 21 -9.18 -3.96 9.69
N LEU A 22 -7.92 -3.67 9.99
CA LEU A 22 -6.90 -4.68 10.27
C LEU A 22 -7.20 -5.42 11.58
N VAL A 23 -7.59 -4.70 12.65
CA VAL A 23 -7.99 -5.29 13.93
C VAL A 23 -9.21 -6.21 13.74
N PHE A 24 -10.25 -5.75 13.03
CA PHE A 24 -11.41 -6.57 12.71
C PHE A 24 -11.01 -7.80 11.88
N GLY A 25 -10.15 -7.63 10.88
CA GLY A 25 -9.65 -8.72 10.05
C GLY A 25 -8.94 -9.80 10.86
N ILE A 26 -8.10 -9.42 11.84
CA ILE A 26 -7.43 -10.39 12.73
C ILE A 26 -8.43 -11.15 13.58
N ILE A 27 -9.50 -10.49 14.07
CA ILE A 27 -10.52 -11.14 14.91
C ILE A 27 -11.39 -12.09 14.08
N THR A 28 -11.77 -11.71 12.86
CA THR A 28 -12.65 -12.50 12.01
C THR A 28 -11.93 -13.68 11.34
N LEU A 29 -10.63 -13.55 11.07
CA LEU A 29 -9.87 -14.56 10.34
C LEU A 29 -9.85 -15.95 11.00
N PRO A 30 -9.66 -16.13 12.32
CA PRO A 30 -9.81 -17.42 12.97
C PRO A 30 -11.21 -18.00 12.79
N ILE A 31 -12.25 -17.18 12.97
CA ILE A 31 -13.65 -17.62 12.81
C ILE A 31 -13.88 -18.14 11.39
N LEU A 32 -13.34 -17.43 10.38
CA LEU A 32 -13.40 -17.85 8.98
C LEU A 32 -12.71 -19.20 8.76
N LEU A 33 -11.51 -19.39 9.32
CA LEU A 33 -10.73 -20.62 9.14
C LEU A 33 -11.35 -21.85 9.84
N PHE A 34 -12.08 -21.66 10.95
CA PHE A 34 -12.62 -22.77 11.75
C PHE A 34 -14.10 -23.11 11.47
N THR A 35 -14.82 -22.30 10.69
CA THR A 35 -16.28 -22.48 10.54
C THR A 35 -16.70 -23.21 9.25
N ASN A 36 -15.78 -23.58 8.34
CA ASN A 36 -16.06 -24.27 7.06
C ASN A 36 -17.24 -23.69 6.24
N GLN A 37 -17.59 -22.42 6.47
CA GLN A 37 -18.63 -21.76 5.71
C GLN A 37 -18.05 -21.15 4.46
N SER A 38 -18.85 -21.18 3.38
CA SER A 38 -18.50 -20.50 2.13
C SER A 38 -18.44 -19.00 2.38
N TYR A 39 -17.27 -18.40 2.20
CA TYR A 39 -17.07 -16.97 2.39
C TYR A 39 -16.46 -16.40 1.13
N GLN A 40 -17.25 -15.54 0.48
CA GLN A 40 -16.82 -14.80 -0.69
C GLN A 40 -15.96 -13.61 -0.26
N VAL A 41 -14.67 -13.68 -0.55
CA VAL A 41 -13.74 -12.57 -0.37
C VAL A 41 -13.54 -11.89 -1.73
N ASN A 42 -13.91 -10.61 -1.80
CA ASN A 42 -13.56 -9.77 -2.94
C ASN A 42 -12.14 -9.23 -2.73
N MET A 43 -11.20 -9.65 -3.59
CA MET A 43 -9.93 -8.95 -3.71
C MET A 43 -10.03 -7.89 -4.81
N PHE A 44 -9.16 -6.87 -4.76
CA PHE A 44 -9.16 -5.75 -5.71
C PHE A 44 -9.18 -6.26 -7.17
N ASP A 45 -10.27 -5.97 -7.89
CA ASP A 45 -10.52 -6.40 -9.26
C ASP A 45 -10.42 -7.93 -9.48
N SER A 46 -10.86 -8.75 -8.52
CA SER A 46 -11.07 -10.20 -8.70
C SER A 46 -12.54 -10.58 -8.57
N GLU A 47 -12.92 -11.70 -9.19
CA GLU A 47 -14.18 -12.36 -8.84
C GLU A 47 -14.17 -12.74 -7.35
N PRO A 48 -15.35 -12.78 -6.70
CA PRO A 48 -15.48 -13.25 -5.32
C PRO A 48 -14.88 -14.65 -5.17
N ILE A 49 -13.87 -14.77 -4.32
CA ILE A 49 -13.20 -16.05 -4.05
C ILE A 49 -13.93 -16.72 -2.89
N ASP A 50 -14.43 -17.93 -3.11
CA ASP A 50 -14.95 -18.75 -2.02
C ASP A 50 -13.82 -19.54 -1.35
N LEU A 51 -13.41 -19.08 -0.16
CA LEU A 51 -12.36 -19.74 0.62
C LEU A 51 -12.79 -21.10 1.19
N GLY A 52 -14.09 -21.41 1.22
CA GLY A 52 -14.60 -22.69 1.74
C GLY A 52 -14.32 -23.89 0.82
N MET A 53 -13.88 -23.65 -0.41
CA MET A 53 -13.55 -24.70 -1.39
C MET A 53 -12.08 -25.15 -1.36
N LEU A 54 -11.24 -24.47 -0.58
CA LEU A 54 -9.79 -24.67 -0.56
C LEU A 54 -9.35 -25.63 0.54
N ASP A 55 -8.22 -26.30 0.34
CA ASP A 55 -7.58 -27.05 1.43
C ASP A 55 -7.03 -26.10 2.51
N THR A 56 -6.82 -26.62 3.72
CA THR A 56 -6.35 -25.85 4.88
C THR A 56 -4.97 -25.24 4.60
N LEU A 57 -4.08 -25.97 3.91
CA LEU A 57 -2.75 -25.48 3.55
C LEU A 57 -2.81 -24.37 2.50
N GLU A 58 -3.65 -24.54 1.48
CA GLU A 58 -3.86 -23.54 0.41
C GLU A 58 -4.42 -22.24 0.98
N THR A 59 -5.43 -22.35 1.84
CA THR A 59 -6.03 -21.22 2.55
C THR A 59 -5.00 -20.49 3.40
N LEU A 60 -4.15 -21.23 4.13
CA LEU A 60 -3.09 -20.65 4.95
C LEU A 60 -2.08 -19.88 4.09
N ILE A 61 -1.63 -20.45 2.96
CA ILE A 61 -0.68 -19.80 2.04
C ILE A 61 -1.25 -18.50 1.49
N ILE A 62 -2.52 -18.51 1.03
CA ILE A 62 -3.19 -17.32 0.49
C ILE A 62 -3.34 -16.24 1.57
N VAL A 63 -3.81 -16.62 2.76
CA VAL A 63 -4.03 -15.70 3.88
C VAL A 63 -2.71 -15.06 4.34
N VAL A 64 -1.65 -15.84 4.52
CA VAL A 64 -0.33 -15.33 4.92
C VAL A 64 0.23 -14.39 3.87
N SER A 65 0.12 -14.74 2.58
CA SER A 65 0.56 -13.90 1.47
C SER A 65 -0.22 -12.58 1.42
N MET A 66 -1.52 -12.63 1.64
CA MET A 66 -2.39 -11.45 1.71
C MET A 66 -2.02 -10.53 2.86
N ILE A 67 -1.80 -11.07 4.06
CA ILE A 67 -1.34 -10.30 5.23
C ILE A 67 0.02 -9.65 4.94
N ALA A 68 0.94 -10.36 4.30
CA ALA A 68 2.26 -9.82 3.96
C ALA A 68 2.14 -8.60 3.04
N VAL A 69 1.36 -8.70 1.95
CA VAL A 69 1.17 -7.58 1.01
C VAL A 69 0.44 -6.40 1.68
N LEU A 70 -0.61 -6.68 2.46
CA LEU A 70 -1.33 -5.64 3.21
C LEU A 70 -0.45 -4.96 4.27
N GLY A 71 0.47 -5.71 4.91
CA GLY A 71 1.43 -5.16 5.86
C GLY A 71 2.41 -4.18 5.20
N ILE A 72 2.91 -4.51 4.01
CA ILE A 72 3.77 -3.61 3.21
C ILE A 72 3.00 -2.34 2.85
N TYR A 73 1.76 -2.48 2.41
CA TYR A 73 0.88 -1.34 2.10
C TYR A 73 0.64 -0.46 3.33
N PHE A 74 0.35 -1.04 4.49
CA PHE A 74 0.16 -0.33 5.75
C PHE A 74 1.41 0.50 6.13
N VAL A 75 2.60 -0.07 5.95
CA VAL A 75 3.86 0.65 6.18
C VAL A 75 4.01 1.85 5.23
N ALA A 76 3.61 1.70 3.95
CA ALA A 76 3.62 2.81 2.99
C ALA A 76 2.70 3.95 3.43
N ILE A 77 1.48 3.65 3.88
CA ILE A 77 0.53 4.66 4.38
C ILE A 77 1.04 5.33 5.67
N ARG A 78 1.66 4.57 6.57
CA ARG A 78 2.30 5.15 7.76
C ARG A 78 3.39 6.16 7.40
N LEU A 79 4.21 5.85 6.39
CA LEU A 79 5.21 6.79 5.89
C LEU A 79 4.56 8.03 5.25
N ILE A 80 3.50 7.87 4.46
CA ILE A 80 2.75 9.01 3.91
C ILE A 80 2.24 9.93 5.02
N LYS A 81 1.65 9.36 6.08
CA LYS A 81 1.19 10.09 7.27
C LYS A 81 2.33 10.89 7.91
N GLN A 82 3.50 10.28 8.10
CA GLN A 82 4.67 10.94 8.66
C GLN A 82 5.17 12.08 7.75
N THR A 83 5.28 11.84 6.44
CA THR A 83 5.71 12.86 5.47
C THR A 83 4.79 14.08 5.48
N VAL A 84 3.47 13.87 5.44
CA VAL A 84 2.51 14.98 5.43
C VAL A 84 2.48 15.72 6.77
N ASP A 85 2.71 15.03 7.89
CA ASP A 85 2.86 15.68 9.19
C ASP A 85 4.07 16.63 9.19
N ILE A 86 5.24 16.18 8.73
CA ILE A 86 6.45 17.03 8.61
C ILE A 86 6.19 18.24 7.70
N MET A 87 5.58 18.02 6.53
CA MET A 87 5.23 19.10 5.59
C MET A 87 4.20 20.08 6.18
N SER A 88 3.29 19.61 7.05
CA SER A 88 2.30 20.47 7.69
C SER A 88 2.90 21.48 8.68
N HIS A 89 4.08 21.18 9.21
CA HIS A 89 4.88 22.08 10.06
C HIS A 89 5.77 23.05 9.25
N GLY A 90 5.73 22.99 7.91
CA GLY A 90 6.49 23.88 7.03
C GLY A 90 7.85 23.32 6.56
N ASN A 91 8.21 22.12 7.00
CA ASN A 91 9.51 21.49 6.70
C ASN A 91 9.49 20.68 5.39
N TYR A 92 9.10 21.33 4.30
CA TYR A 92 8.84 20.71 3.00
C TYR A 92 10.07 20.03 2.37
N PHE A 93 11.24 20.65 2.48
CA PHE A 93 12.48 20.20 1.82
C PHE A 93 13.44 19.53 2.82
N SER A 94 12.91 18.91 3.88
CA SER A 94 13.73 18.15 4.81
C SER A 94 14.20 16.83 4.18
N ASP A 95 15.35 16.32 4.63
CA ASP A 95 15.86 15.03 4.17
C ASP A 95 14.89 13.90 4.48
N ASP A 96 14.18 13.98 5.61
CA ASP A 96 13.14 13.01 5.99
C ASP A 96 12.02 12.93 4.95
N VAL A 97 11.53 14.08 4.44
CA VAL A 97 10.48 14.11 3.41
C VAL A 97 10.98 13.47 2.11
N ILE A 98 12.21 13.81 1.68
CA ILE A 98 12.83 13.27 0.47
C ILE A 98 13.01 11.75 0.60
N ILE A 99 13.62 11.29 1.70
CA ILE A 99 13.85 9.87 1.97
C ILE A 99 12.53 9.11 2.06
N ASN A 100 11.52 9.68 2.71
CA ASN A 100 10.22 9.04 2.83
C ASN A 100 9.53 8.91 1.48
N PHE A 101 9.53 9.94 0.62
CA PHE A 101 8.97 9.83 -0.73
C PHE A 101 9.59 8.69 -1.53
N LYS A 102 10.92 8.56 -1.48
CA LYS A 102 11.64 7.45 -2.14
C LYS A 102 11.24 6.09 -1.58
N LYS A 103 11.12 5.97 -0.26
CA LYS A 103 10.69 4.73 0.41
C LYS A 103 9.24 4.38 0.08
N ILE A 104 8.33 5.33 0.14
CA ILE A 104 6.90 5.17 -0.22
C ILE A 104 6.80 4.67 -1.65
N GLY A 105 7.54 5.29 -2.58
CA GLY A 105 7.53 4.90 -3.99
C GLY A 105 7.98 3.45 -4.22
N ARG A 106 9.07 3.04 -3.57
CA ARG A 106 9.53 1.63 -3.60
C ARG A 106 8.50 0.67 -3.02
N LEU A 107 7.88 1.01 -1.89
CA LEU A 107 6.86 0.18 -1.26
C LEU A 107 5.63 0.02 -2.15
N PHE A 108 5.19 1.06 -2.85
CA PHE A 108 4.07 0.95 -3.80
C PHE A 108 4.40 0.08 -5.01
N ILE A 109 5.63 0.12 -5.53
CA ILE A 109 6.06 -0.81 -6.57
C ILE A 109 6.03 -2.25 -6.05
N VAL A 110 6.54 -2.48 -4.82
CA VAL A 110 6.47 -3.81 -4.19
C VAL A 110 5.01 -4.25 -4.01
N CYS A 111 4.09 -3.34 -3.65
CA CYS A 111 2.66 -3.64 -3.58
C CYS A 111 2.08 -4.00 -4.95
N ALA A 112 2.45 -3.29 -6.02
CA ALA A 112 1.97 -3.58 -7.38
C ALA A 112 2.27 -5.03 -7.75
N PHE A 113 3.53 -5.44 -7.64
CA PHE A 113 3.93 -6.81 -7.91
C PHE A 113 3.38 -7.80 -6.89
N GLY A 114 3.33 -7.43 -5.60
CA GLY A 114 2.79 -8.28 -4.53
C GLY A 114 1.34 -8.67 -4.75
N PHE A 115 0.48 -7.71 -5.11
CA PHE A 115 -0.93 -7.99 -5.43
C PHE A 115 -1.07 -8.80 -6.71
N SER A 116 -0.26 -8.54 -7.75
CA SER A 116 -0.28 -9.36 -8.97
C SER A 116 0.13 -10.81 -8.72
N VAL A 117 1.18 -11.03 -7.91
CA VAL A 117 1.61 -12.38 -7.53
C VAL A 117 0.55 -13.07 -6.69
N LEU A 118 -0.07 -12.37 -5.73
CA LEU A 118 -1.16 -12.92 -4.94
C LEU A 118 -2.34 -13.36 -5.81
N LYS A 119 -2.75 -12.53 -6.77
CA LYS A 119 -3.82 -12.87 -7.72
C LYS A 119 -3.46 -14.07 -8.58
N LEU A 120 -2.20 -14.18 -9.02
CA LEU A 120 -1.72 -15.34 -9.77
C LEU A 120 -1.78 -16.61 -8.94
N LEU A 121 -1.34 -16.57 -7.68
CA LEU A 121 -1.41 -17.73 -6.77
C LEU A 121 -2.85 -18.21 -6.59
N ILE A 122 -3.77 -17.28 -6.36
CA ILE A 122 -5.20 -17.58 -6.24
C ILE A 122 -5.74 -18.23 -7.51
N ASN A 123 -5.47 -17.65 -8.68
CA ASN A 123 -5.95 -18.19 -9.95
C ASN A 123 -5.40 -19.58 -10.25
N LEU A 124 -4.13 -19.83 -9.86
CA LEU A 124 -3.49 -21.12 -10.01
C LEU A 124 -4.13 -22.17 -9.10
N VAL A 125 -4.42 -21.82 -7.85
CA VAL A 125 -5.01 -22.74 -6.86
C VAL A 125 -6.49 -23.02 -7.16
N LEU A 126 -7.31 -21.98 -7.37
CA LEU A 126 -8.76 -22.14 -7.51
C LEU A 126 -9.20 -22.58 -8.91
N PHE A 127 -8.57 -22.04 -9.95
CA PHE A 127 -9.02 -22.24 -11.33
C PHE A 127 -8.06 -23.09 -12.15
N SER A 128 -6.89 -23.48 -11.60
CA SER A 128 -5.81 -24.13 -12.35
C SER A 128 -5.42 -23.37 -13.62
N GLN A 129 -5.61 -22.04 -13.61
CA GLN A 129 -5.38 -21.18 -14.76
C GLN A 129 -4.18 -20.28 -14.50
N PHE A 130 -3.16 -20.43 -15.36
CA PHE A 130 -2.06 -19.48 -15.40
C PHE A 130 -2.49 -18.25 -16.22
N SER A 131 -2.95 -17.20 -15.54
CA SER A 131 -3.28 -15.92 -16.17
C SER A 131 -2.55 -14.77 -15.48
N ILE A 132 -1.64 -14.13 -16.23
CA ILE A 132 -1.01 -12.87 -15.80
C ILE A 132 -1.90 -11.76 -16.32
N ASN A 133 -2.69 -11.16 -15.44
CA ASN A 133 -3.54 -10.03 -15.78
C ASN A 133 -2.95 -8.74 -15.22
N ILE A 134 -2.53 -7.84 -16.12
CA ILE A 134 -2.19 -6.47 -15.79
C ILE A 134 -3.51 -5.71 -15.65
N ASN A 135 -3.95 -5.49 -14.42
CA ASN A 135 -5.19 -4.77 -14.14
C ASN A 135 -4.94 -3.30 -13.77
N SER A 136 -6.03 -2.55 -13.67
CA SER A 136 -6.05 -1.16 -13.18
C SER A 136 -5.30 -1.02 -11.85
N THR A 137 -5.52 -1.95 -10.93
CA THR A 137 -4.86 -1.95 -9.61
C THR A 137 -3.34 -1.97 -9.73
N PHE A 138 -2.77 -2.90 -10.52
CA PHE A 138 -1.33 -2.95 -10.78
C PHE A 138 -0.80 -1.63 -11.32
N MET A 139 -1.46 -1.08 -12.35
CA MET A 139 -1.03 0.18 -12.97
C MET A 139 -1.09 1.36 -12.00
N ILE A 140 -2.15 1.46 -11.18
CA ILE A 140 -2.29 2.54 -10.20
C ILE A 140 -1.15 2.50 -9.19
N PHE A 141 -0.85 1.33 -8.61
CA PHE A 141 0.24 1.19 -7.66
C PHE A 141 1.61 1.47 -8.28
N LEU A 142 1.83 1.00 -9.51
CA LEU A 142 3.09 1.23 -10.22
C LEU A 142 3.29 2.72 -10.55
N ILE A 143 2.27 3.37 -11.11
CA ILE A 143 2.31 4.81 -11.43
C ILE A 143 2.51 5.63 -10.16
N MET A 144 1.75 5.35 -9.10
CA MET A 144 1.89 6.05 -7.82
C MET A 144 3.27 5.84 -7.21
N GLY A 145 3.83 4.63 -7.32
CA GLY A 145 5.17 4.31 -6.86
C GLY A 145 6.25 5.11 -7.59
N LEU A 146 6.20 5.13 -8.93
CA LEU A 146 7.10 5.93 -9.76
C LEU A 146 6.94 7.43 -9.48
N PHE A 147 5.70 7.91 -9.36
CA PHE A 147 5.42 9.31 -9.06
C PHE A 147 6.02 9.76 -7.72
N MET A 148 5.92 8.93 -6.69
CA MET A 148 6.52 9.24 -5.38
C MET A 148 8.06 9.27 -5.43
N MET A 149 8.69 8.40 -6.22
CA MET A 149 10.15 8.47 -6.41
C MET A 149 10.55 9.72 -7.19
N PHE A 150 9.79 10.08 -8.22
CA PHE A 150 9.99 11.35 -8.94
C PHE A 150 9.87 12.56 -8.01
N LEU A 151 8.89 12.57 -7.10
CA LEU A 151 8.77 13.64 -6.09
C LEU A 151 10.01 13.68 -5.17
N SER A 152 10.57 12.55 -4.77
CA SER A 152 11.83 12.54 -4.01
C SER A 152 12.96 13.26 -4.76
N GLU A 153 13.11 13.01 -6.06
CA GLU A 153 14.15 13.62 -6.89
C GLU A 153 13.88 15.13 -7.08
N ALA A 154 12.64 15.51 -7.37
CA ALA A 154 12.25 16.91 -7.53
C ALA A 154 12.50 17.73 -6.24
N PHE A 155 12.16 17.18 -5.08
CA PHE A 155 12.40 17.85 -3.79
C PHE A 155 13.88 17.93 -3.44
N ALA A 156 14.69 16.92 -3.79
CA ALA A 156 16.14 16.96 -3.59
C ALA A 156 16.79 18.06 -4.45
N SER A 157 16.42 18.16 -5.73
CA SER A 157 16.90 19.22 -6.63
C SER A 157 16.48 20.61 -6.13
N ALA A 158 15.23 20.77 -5.67
CA ALA A 158 14.76 22.03 -5.12
C ALA A 158 15.48 22.44 -3.82
N LYS A 159 15.82 21.46 -2.96
CA LYS A 159 16.63 21.69 -1.75
C LYS A 159 18.01 22.21 -2.13
N GLN A 160 18.69 21.56 -3.07
CA GLN A 160 20.03 21.97 -3.53
C GLN A 160 20.02 23.41 -4.07
N MET A 161 19.07 23.75 -4.95
CA MET A 161 18.97 25.12 -5.49
C MET A 161 18.73 26.17 -4.39
N LYS A 162 17.95 25.83 -3.36
CA LYS A 162 17.71 26.70 -2.21
C LYS A 162 18.98 26.93 -1.40
N GLU A 163 19.78 25.88 -1.20
CA GLU A 163 21.05 25.95 -0.48
C GLU A 163 22.09 26.76 -1.25
N GLU A 164 22.23 26.53 -2.56
CA GLU A 164 23.12 27.31 -3.44
C GLU A 164 22.75 28.80 -3.46
N ASN A 165 21.46 29.13 -3.54
CA ASN A 165 21.00 30.52 -3.50
C ASN A 165 21.28 31.19 -2.15
N ASN A 166 21.14 30.46 -1.04
CA ASN A 166 21.47 30.97 0.29
C ASN A 166 22.99 31.18 0.51
N LEU A 167 23.85 30.52 -0.27
CA LEU A 167 25.31 30.70 -0.22
C LEU A 167 25.78 31.89 -1.07
N THR A 168 24.93 32.41 -1.96
CA THR A 168 25.27 33.46 -2.93
C THR A 168 24.80 34.86 -2.51
N ILE A 169 23.90 34.94 -1.52
CA ILE A 169 23.40 36.20 -0.92
C ILE A 169 24.19 36.48 0.36
#